data_AF-A0A645ICN6-F1
#
_entry.id   AF-A0A645ICN6-F1
#
_cell.length_a   1.000
_cell.length_b   1.000
_cell.length_c   1.000
_cell.angle_alpha   90.00
_cell.angle_beta   90.00
_cell.angle_gamma   90.00
#
_symmetry.space_group_name_H-M   'P 1'
#
loop_
_entity.id
_entity.type
_entity.pdbx_description
1 polymer ?
#
loop_
_entity_poly.entity_id
_entity_poly.type
_entity_poly.pdbx_seq_one_letter_code
_entity_poly.pdbx_strand_id
1 'polypeptide(L)'
;MTTLEVCYEFYLRGFHFDTISIYESEATKFKVTENGLLPPFTAVHGLGETAAIDTVEKRKKKTFISIEEFSMCCNKLSKTHIEQLKKLGAFAGMAETSQITLF
;
A
#
# COMPACT_ATOMS: atom_id res chain seq x y z
N MET A 1 14.65 24.34 1.04
CA MET A 1 14.02 23.39 0.11
C MET A 1 12.96 22.63 0.88
N THR A 2 11.70 22.84 0.52
CA THR A 2 10.55 22.15 1.08
C THR A 2 10.36 20.82 0.37
N THR A 3 9.69 19.85 1.02
CA THR A 3 9.47 18.50 0.44
C THR A 3 8.84 18.56 -0.96
N LEU A 4 7.95 19.51 -1.21
CA LEU A 4 7.27 19.67 -2.50
C LEU A 4 8.20 20.15 -3.61
N GLU A 5 9.20 20.99 -3.31
CA GLU A 5 10.20 21.42 -4.30
C GLU A 5 11.06 20.24 -4.77
N VAL A 6 11.40 19.32 -3.85
CA VAL A 6 12.14 18.09 -4.17
C VAL A 6 11.30 17.16 -5.02
N CYS A 7 10.02 16.97 -4.68
CA CYS A 7 9.12 16.16 -5.47
C CYS A 7 8.96 16.73 -6.89
N TYR A 8 8.85 18.05 -7.02
CA TYR A 8 8.75 18.70 -8.32
C TYR A 8 10.01 18.47 -9.17
N GLU A 9 11.21 18.64 -8.59
CA GLU A 9 12.47 18.31 -9.26
C GLU A 9 12.54 16.84 -9.66
N PHE A 10 12.09 15.94 -8.79
CA PHE A 10 12.05 14.49 -9.05
C PHE A 10 11.20 14.15 -10.28
N TYR A 11 10.00 14.75 -10.39
CA TYR A 11 9.16 14.61 -11.58
C TYR A 11 9.80 15.22 -12.84
N LEU A 12 10.46 16.38 -12.73
CA LEU A 12 11.13 17.02 -13.87
C LEU A 12 12.31 16.20 -14.41
N ARG A 13 12.97 15.41 -13.56
CA ARG A 13 14.03 14.47 -13.97
C ARG A 13 13.51 13.23 -14.70
N GLY A 14 12.20 13.09 -14.84
CA GLY A 14 11.56 11.96 -15.53
C GLY A 14 11.23 10.77 -14.63
N PHE A 15 11.36 10.91 -13.30
CA PHE A 15 10.94 9.88 -12.36
C PHE A 15 9.50 10.11 -11.90
N HIS A 16 8.81 9.03 -11.52
CA HIS A 16 7.45 9.12 -10.98
C HIS A 16 7.30 8.39 -9.65
N PHE A 17 6.26 8.71 -8.89
CA PHE A 17 5.86 7.88 -7.76
C PHE A 17 4.90 6.81 -8.24
N ASP A 18 5.27 5.55 -8.00
CA ASP A 18 4.41 4.43 -8.34
C ASP A 18 3.19 4.37 -7.43
N THR A 19 2.15 3.72 -7.93
CA THR A 19 0.97 3.43 -7.12
C THR A 19 1.36 2.51 -5.98
N ILE A 20 0.95 2.84 -4.75
CA ILE A 20 1.19 1.97 -3.58
C ILE A 20 0.72 0.55 -3.89
N SER A 21 1.42 -0.47 -3.39
CA SER A 21 1.10 -1.86 -3.65
C SER A 21 1.13 -2.65 -2.35
N ILE A 22 0.07 -3.42 -2.08
CA ILE A 22 0.01 -4.22 -0.86
C ILE A 22 1.14 -5.25 -0.75
N TYR A 23 1.74 -5.66 -1.88
CA TYR A 23 2.80 -6.66 -1.94
C TYR A 23 4.19 -6.06 -2.05
N GLU A 24 4.32 -4.93 -2.74
CA GLU A 24 5.64 -4.38 -3.06
C GLU A 24 6.04 -3.22 -2.16
N SER A 25 5.09 -2.45 -1.63
CA SER A 25 5.39 -1.26 -0.82
C SER A 25 5.94 -1.63 0.54
N GLU A 26 6.99 -0.96 0.98
CA GLU A 26 7.56 -1.22 2.31
C GLU A 26 6.78 -0.49 3.42
N ALA A 27 7.09 -0.80 4.68
CA ALA A 27 6.37 -0.23 5.82
C ALA A 27 6.64 1.29 5.93
N THR A 28 7.91 1.67 5.99
CA THR A 28 8.35 3.05 6.32
C THR A 28 9.27 3.68 5.27
N LYS A 29 9.75 2.90 4.29
CA LYS A 29 10.76 3.34 3.32
C LYS A 29 10.21 3.36 1.91
N PHE A 30 10.62 4.36 1.13
CA PHE A 30 10.40 4.34 -0.31
C PHE A 30 11.28 3.25 -0.94
N LYS A 31 10.70 2.44 -1.82
CA LYS A 31 11.42 1.42 -2.58
C LYS A 31 11.74 1.99 -3.96
N VAL A 32 12.99 1.89 -4.38
CA VAL A 32 13.40 2.31 -5.73
C VAL A 32 12.89 1.29 -6.75
N THR A 33 12.20 1.79 -7.77
CA THR A 33 11.73 1.01 -8.93
C THR A 33 12.48 1.46 -10.18
N GLU A 34 12.28 0.78 -11.31
CA GLU A 34 13.00 1.09 -12.55
C GLU A 34 12.73 2.51 -13.06
N ASN A 35 11.50 3.01 -12.85
CA ASN A 35 11.06 4.31 -13.35
C ASN A 35 10.74 5.32 -12.24
N GLY A 36 11.04 5.00 -10.97
CA GLY A 36 10.53 5.82 -9.89
C GLY A 36 10.75 5.35 -8.46
N LEU A 37 9.84 5.80 -7.60
CA LEU A 37 9.79 5.46 -6.19
C LEU A 37 8.41 4.91 -5.84
N LEU A 38 8.39 3.72 -5.25
CA LEU A 38 7.19 3.13 -4.67
C LEU A 38 7.01 3.63 -3.23
N PRO A 39 5.89 4.30 -2.91
CA PRO A 39 5.65 4.87 -1.59
C PRO A 39 5.44 3.78 -0.53
N PRO A 40 5.87 4.04 0.72
CA PRO A 40 5.61 3.16 1.84
C PRO A 40 4.15 3.26 2.34
N PHE A 41 3.73 2.30 3.16
CA PHE A 41 2.43 2.35 3.83
C PHE A 41 2.27 3.56 4.74
N THR A 42 3.33 4.03 5.40
CA THR A 42 3.27 5.26 6.23
C THR A 42 3.01 6.54 5.43
N ALA A 43 3.09 6.51 4.09
CA ALA A 43 2.67 7.64 3.27
C ALA A 43 1.14 7.81 3.22
N VAL A 44 0.37 6.78 3.61
CA VAL A 44 -1.09 6.86 3.70
C VAL A 44 -1.48 7.65 4.95
N HIS A 45 -2.28 8.70 4.76
CA HIS A 45 -2.68 9.59 5.84
C HIS A 45 -3.41 8.83 6.96
N GLY A 46 -2.85 8.86 8.18
CA GLY A 46 -3.38 8.18 9.36
C GLY A 46 -2.84 6.77 9.58
N LEU A 47 -2.10 6.21 8.63
CA LEU A 47 -1.49 4.89 8.73
C LEU A 47 -0.15 5.00 9.46
N GLY A 48 -0.16 4.64 10.76
CA GLY A 48 1.04 4.67 11.60
C GLY A 48 2.05 3.55 11.32
N GLU A 49 3.30 3.76 11.72
CA GLU A 49 4.40 2.81 11.54
C GLU A 49 4.11 1.41 12.08
N THR A 50 3.50 1.30 13.27
CA THR A 50 3.15 -0.01 13.86
C THR A 50 2.17 -0.80 13.00
N ALA A 51 1.21 -0.13 12.35
CA ALA A 51 0.25 -0.78 11.46
C ALA A 51 0.91 -1.14 10.11
N ALA A 52 1.80 -0.28 9.61
CA ALA A 52 2.58 -0.53 8.41
C ALA A 52 3.49 -1.77 8.55
N ILE A 53 4.25 -1.87 9.64
CA ILE A 53 5.14 -3.01 9.92
C ILE A 53 4.33 -4.30 10.04
N ASP A 54 3.26 -4.28 10.82
CA ASP A 54 2.37 -5.43 11.02
C ASP A 54 1.77 -5.94 9.69
N THR A 55 1.37 -5.02 8.82
CA THR A 55 0.88 -5.34 7.47
C THR A 55 1.95 -6.03 6.62
N VAL A 56 3.17 -5.50 6.63
CA VAL A 56 4.32 -6.07 5.87
C VAL A 56 4.75 -7.44 6.43
N GLU A 57 4.62 -7.67 7.73
CA GLU A 57 4.89 -8.98 8.33
C GLU A 57 3.80 -10.00 8.01
N LYS A 58 2.53 -9.61 8.08
CA LYS A 58 1.39 -10.48 7.81
C LYS A 58 1.33 -10.90 6.34
N ARG A 59 1.58 -9.98 5.41
CA ARG A 59 1.64 -10.32 3.97
C ARG A 59 2.74 -11.31 3.62
N LYS A 60 3.85 -11.36 4.38
CA LYS A 60 4.92 -12.35 4.16
C LYS A 60 4.47 -13.78 4.50
N LYS A 61 3.49 -13.92 5.40
CA LYS A 61 2.97 -15.21 5.87
C LYS A 61 1.80 -15.72 5.03
N LYS A 62 1.05 -14.82 4.38
CA LYS A 62 -0.17 -15.17 3.65
C LYS A 62 -0.35 -14.30 2.42
N THR A 63 -0.71 -14.94 1.31
CA THR A 63 -1.21 -14.24 0.11
C THR A 63 -2.69 -13.98 0.28
N PHE A 64 -3.13 -12.76 0.01
CA PHE A 64 -4.52 -12.36 0.14
C PHE A 64 -5.25 -12.55 -1.18
N ILE A 65 -6.43 -13.19 -1.13
CA ILE A 65 -7.30 -13.39 -2.29
C ILE A 65 -8.42 -12.33 -2.36
N SER A 66 -8.72 -11.66 -1.26
CA SER A 66 -9.73 -10.60 -1.20
C SER A 66 -9.31 -9.44 -0.29
N ILE A 67 -9.91 -8.27 -0.54
CA ILE A 67 -9.73 -7.07 0.30
C ILE A 67 -10.25 -7.35 1.73
N GLU A 68 -11.33 -8.13 1.86
CA GLU A 68 -11.85 -8.56 3.15
C GLU A 68 -10.84 -9.39 3.94
N GLU A 69 -10.19 -10.38 3.32
CA GLU A 69 -9.16 -11.17 3.99
C GLU A 69 -7.93 -10.34 4.39
N PHE A 70 -7.54 -9.38 3.55
CA PHE A 70 -6.48 -8.45 3.89
C PHE A 70 -6.87 -7.62 5.12
N SER A 71 -8.09 -7.08 5.16
CA SER A 71 -8.63 -6.30 6.27
C SER A 71 -8.71 -7.12 7.57
N MET A 72 -9.20 -8.36 7.48
CA MET A 72 -9.27 -9.28 8.63
C MET A 72 -7.89 -9.63 9.17
N CYS A 73 -6.92 -9.89 8.29
CA CYS A 73 -5.56 -10.18 8.71
C CYS A 73 -4.90 -8.95 9.33
N CYS A 74 -5.00 -7.80 8.67
CA CYS A 74 -4.43 -6.53 9.10
C CYS A 74 -5.35 -5.82 10.11
N ASN A 75 -5.64 -6.47 11.24
CA ASN A 75 -6.50 -5.93 12.30
C ASN A 75 -6.11 -4.55 12.87
N LYS A 76 -4.88 -4.07 12.62
CA LYS A 76 -4.42 -2.72 12.98
C LYS A 76 -4.82 -1.65 11.96
N LEU A 77 -5.32 -2.03 10.79
CA LEU A 77 -5.85 -1.12 9.79
C LEU A 77 -7.33 -0.89 10.02
N SER A 78 -7.71 0.36 10.25
CA SER A 78 -9.09 0.81 10.28
C SER A 78 -9.75 0.69 8.90
N LYS A 79 -11.08 0.61 8.87
CA LYS A 79 -11.86 0.66 7.61
C LYS A 79 -11.48 1.83 6.71
N THR A 80 -11.23 3.00 7.30
CA THR A 80 -10.77 4.19 6.58
C THR A 80 -9.44 3.97 5.85
N HIS A 81 -8.48 3.28 6.47
CA HIS A 81 -7.20 2.97 5.84
C HIS A 81 -7.37 2.01 4.66
N ILE A 82 -8.23 1.00 4.80
CA ILE A 82 -8.54 0.07 3.70
C ILE A 82 -9.19 0.81 2.53
N GLU A 83 -10.12 1.72 2.81
CA GLU A 83 -10.77 2.51 1.76
C GLU A 83 -9.80 3.47 1.07
N GLN A 84 -8.88 4.09 1.81
CA GLN A 84 -7.82 4.91 1.25
C GLN A 84 -6.89 4.08 0.35
N LEU A 85 -6.44 2.91 0.82
CA LEU A 85 -5.64 1.99 0.03
C LEU A 85 -6.37 1.55 -1.25
N LYS A 86 -7.69 1.30 -1.17
CA LYS A 86 -8.53 1.00 -2.33
C LYS A 86 -8.60 2.16 -3.32
N LYS A 87 -8.81 3.39 -2.84
CA LYS A 87 -8.82 4.61 -3.67
C LYS A 87 -7.47 4.88 -4.33
N LEU A 88 -6.38 4.56 -3.62
CA LEU A 88 -5.02 4.65 -4.12
C LEU A 88 -4.64 3.50 -5.05
N GLY A 89 -5.51 2.51 -5.33
CA GLY A 89 -5.20 1.41 -6.24
C GLY A 89 -4.32 0.30 -5.64
N ALA A 90 -4.13 0.26 -4.32
CA ALA A 90 -3.20 -0.65 -3.64
C ALA A 90 -3.43 -2.14 -3.88
N PHE A 91 -4.68 -2.50 -4.17
CA PHE A 91 -5.15 -3.87 -4.29
C PHE A 91 -5.15 -4.41 -5.73
N ALA A 92 -4.71 -3.63 -6.73
CA ALA A 92 -4.58 -4.06 -8.13
C ALA A 92 -5.82 -4.80 -8.69
N GLY A 93 -7.04 -4.43 -8.27
CA GLY A 93 -8.28 -5.07 -8.74
C GLY A 93 -8.67 -6.37 -8.03
N MET A 94 -8.07 -6.67 -6.88
CA MET A 94 -8.48 -7.78 -6.00
C MET A 94 -9.98 -7.76 -5.69
N ALA A 95 -10.59 -8.95 -5.60
CA ALA A 95 -12.01 -9.10 -5.27
C ALA A 95 -12.34 -8.50 -3.89
N GLU A 96 -13.53 -7.90 -3.75
CA GLU A 96 -13.94 -7.32 -2.47
C GLU A 96 -14.12 -8.39 -1.39
N THR A 97 -14.73 -9.52 -1.75
CA THR A 97 -15.06 -10.63 -0.84
C THR A 97 -14.58 -11.96 -1.42
N SER A 98 -14.20 -12.88 -0.51
CA SER A 98 -13.89 -14.27 -0.87
C SER A 98 -15.19 -15.05 -1.07
N GLN A 99 -15.86 -14.89 -2.22
CA GLN A 99 -17.02 -15.71 -2.55
C GLN A 99 -16.56 -17.14 -2.86
N ILE A 100 -16.65 -18.02 -1.86
CA ILE A 100 -16.49 -19.47 -2.03
C ILE A 100 -17.69 -19.95 -2.84
N THR A 101 -17.51 -20.17 -4.14
CA THR A 101 -18.51 -20.91 -4.92
C THR A 101 -18.24 -22.39 -4.67
N LEU A 102 -18.88 -22.95 -3.64
CA LEU A 102 -18.89 -24.40 -3.41
C LEU A 102 -20.03 -24.98 -4.26
N PHE A 103 -19.69 -25.49 -5.44
CA PHE A 103 -20.59 -26.34 -6.24
C PHE A 103 -20.56 -27.78 -5.74
#